data_AF-V4RY52-F1
#
_entry.id   AF-V4RY52-F1
#
_cell.length_a   1.000
_cell.length_b   1.000
_cell.length_c   1.000
_cell.angle_alpha   90.00
_cell.angle_beta   90.00
_cell.angle_gamma   90.00
#
_symmetry.space_group_name_H-M   'P 1'
#
loop_
_entity.id
_entity.type
_entity.pdbx_description
1 polymer ?
#
loop_
_entity_poly.entity_id
_entity_poly.type
_entity_poly.pdbx_seq_one_letter_code
_entity_poly.pdbx_strand_id
1 'polypeptide(L)'
;VTSFIHRMVDTLGASVFPYLPKALEQLLAESEPKEMAGFLVLLNQLICKFNTLVHDILDEVFPAIAGRIFNIIPRDAFPSGPGTNTEEIREVQELQRTLYTFLHVIATHDLSSVFLSPKSRGYLDPIMQLLLYTSCNHKDYLMRKACVQIFIRLIKDWCARPFVEEKVPGFQSFMIEAFAMNCCFYSVLDKSFEFGDANTLVLFGEIVLAQKVMYEKFGNDFLVHF
;
A
#
# COMPACT_ATOMS: atom_id res chain seq x y z
N VAL A 1 -5.65 -13.45 21.30
CA VAL A 1 -6.92 -13.43 20.53
C VAL A 1 -6.69 -13.63 19.03
N THR A 2 -5.73 -12.94 18.42
CA THR A 2 -5.36 -13.07 16.99
C THR A 2 -5.12 -14.52 16.54
N SER A 3 -4.38 -15.33 17.31
CA SER A 3 -4.16 -16.76 17.01
C SER A 3 -5.42 -17.61 17.00
N PHE A 4 -6.43 -17.28 17.80
CA PHE A 4 -7.72 -17.96 17.78
C PHE A 4 -8.52 -17.58 16.53
N ILE A 5 -8.47 -16.31 16.11
CA ILE A 5 -9.11 -15.88 14.86
C ILE A 5 -8.45 -16.56 13.66
N HIS A 6 -7.12 -16.67 13.62
CA HIS A 6 -6.43 -17.45 12.59
C HIS A 6 -6.96 -18.87 12.48
N ARG A 7 -7.07 -19.59 13.61
CA ARG A 7 -7.63 -20.96 13.63
C ARG A 7 -9.11 -21.00 13.25
N MET A 8 -9.92 -20.02 13.66
CA MET A 8 -11.34 -19.94 13.30
C MET A 8 -11.53 -19.69 11.80
N VAL A 9 -10.73 -18.80 11.21
CA VAL A 9 -10.71 -18.56 9.77
C VAL A 9 -10.39 -19.85 9.02
N ASP A 10 -9.44 -20.64 9.55
CA ASP A 10 -9.06 -21.93 8.99
C ASP A 10 -10.14 -23.01 9.08
N THR A 11 -10.87 -23.08 10.19
CA THR A 11 -11.88 -24.12 10.40
C THR A 11 -13.26 -23.78 9.87
N LEU A 12 -13.67 -22.50 9.91
CA LEU A 12 -15.05 -22.07 9.64
C LEU A 12 -15.24 -21.47 8.23
N GLY A 13 -14.17 -21.10 7.54
CA GLY A 13 -14.27 -20.46 6.22
C GLY A 13 -15.13 -19.20 6.27
N ALA A 14 -15.99 -18.99 5.26
CA ALA A 14 -16.81 -17.77 5.14
C ALA A 14 -17.86 -17.61 6.25
N SER A 15 -18.18 -18.68 7.00
CA SER A 15 -19.15 -18.60 8.10
C SER A 15 -18.68 -17.75 9.29
N VAL A 16 -17.41 -17.35 9.31
CA VAL A 16 -16.83 -16.48 10.35
C VAL A 16 -17.21 -15.00 10.18
N PHE A 17 -17.61 -14.56 8.98
CA PHE A 17 -17.80 -13.14 8.65
C PHE A 17 -18.74 -12.37 9.57
N PRO A 18 -19.90 -12.90 10.02
CA PRO A 18 -20.78 -12.16 10.92
C PRO A 18 -20.14 -11.79 12.27
N TYR A 19 -19.10 -12.52 12.68
CA TYR A 19 -18.44 -12.35 13.97
C TYR A 19 -17.16 -11.50 13.88
N LEU A 20 -16.61 -11.34 12.67
CA LEU A 20 -15.33 -10.65 12.48
C LEU A 20 -15.40 -9.15 12.78
N PRO A 21 -16.33 -8.33 12.25
CA PRO A 21 -16.30 -6.88 12.43
C PRO A 21 -16.19 -6.47 13.90
N LYS A 22 -17.04 -7.03 14.77
CA LYS A 22 -17.03 -6.73 16.20
C LYS A 22 -15.75 -7.18 16.91
N ALA A 23 -15.19 -8.33 16.52
CA ALA A 23 -13.92 -8.80 17.06
C ALA A 23 -12.74 -7.92 16.60
N LEU A 24 -12.78 -7.47 15.35
CA LEU A 24 -11.76 -6.60 14.76
C LEU A 24 -11.78 -5.20 15.39
N GLU A 25 -12.95 -4.63 15.63
CA GLU A 25 -13.10 -3.35 16.35
C GLU A 25 -12.48 -3.40 17.76
N GLN A 26 -12.74 -4.48 18.51
CA GLN A 26 -12.17 -4.65 19.84
C GLN A 26 -10.64 -4.81 19.80
N LEU A 27 -10.13 -5.57 18.83
CA LEU A 27 -8.68 -5.72 18.64
C LEU A 27 -8.02 -4.38 18.33
N LEU A 28 -8.69 -3.51 17.56
CA LEU A 28 -8.17 -2.21 17.17
C LEU A 28 -8.19 -1.20 18.32
N ALA A 29 -9.06 -1.31 19.33
CA ALA A 29 -9.25 -0.26 20.33
C ALA A 29 -8.04 -0.02 21.25
N GLU A 30 -7.18 -1.01 21.47
CA GLU A 30 -6.10 -0.97 22.46
C GLU A 30 -4.73 -1.39 21.90
N SER A 31 -4.56 -1.41 20.57
CA SER A 31 -3.39 -2.04 19.96
C SER A 31 -2.10 -1.20 20.02
N GLU A 32 -1.03 -1.80 20.52
CA GLU A 32 0.36 -1.32 20.35
C GLU A 32 0.87 -1.54 18.91
N PRO A 33 1.98 -0.90 18.45
CA PRO A 33 2.48 -1.06 17.08
C PRO A 33 2.70 -2.51 16.65
N LYS A 34 3.21 -3.35 17.55
CA LYS A 34 3.39 -4.79 17.34
C LYS A 34 2.07 -5.52 17.14
N GLU A 35 1.04 -5.18 17.91
CA GLU A 35 -0.28 -5.79 17.82
C GLU A 35 -0.99 -5.34 16.54
N MET A 36 -0.82 -4.06 16.15
CA MET A 36 -1.27 -3.53 14.86
C MET A 36 -0.65 -4.31 13.69
N ALA A 37 0.65 -4.61 13.75
CA ALA A 37 1.31 -5.40 12.71
C ALA A 37 0.69 -6.80 12.62
N GLY A 38 0.50 -7.48 13.75
CA GLY A 38 -0.18 -8.78 13.80
C GLY A 38 -1.63 -8.72 13.27
N PHE A 39 -2.34 -7.64 13.53
CA PHE A 39 -3.68 -7.40 13.03
C PHE A 39 -3.72 -7.23 11.50
N LEU A 40 -2.80 -6.47 10.93
CA LEU A 40 -2.67 -6.33 9.47
C LEU A 40 -2.32 -7.66 8.79
N VAL A 41 -1.48 -8.49 9.42
CA VAL A 41 -1.18 -9.84 8.92
C VAL A 41 -2.44 -10.71 8.88
N LEU A 42 -3.29 -10.64 9.91
CA LEU A 42 -4.58 -11.33 9.91
C LEU A 42 -5.49 -10.87 8.77
N LEU A 43 -5.60 -9.56 8.54
CA LEU A 43 -6.39 -9.03 7.43
C LEU A 43 -5.84 -9.47 6.06
N ASN A 44 -4.52 -9.49 5.90
CA ASN A 44 -3.89 -10.00 4.68
C ASN A 44 -4.29 -11.45 4.41
N GLN A 45 -4.30 -12.29 5.44
CA GLN A 45 -4.72 -13.69 5.29
C GLN A 45 -6.20 -13.81 4.94
N LEU A 46 -7.06 -12.98 5.54
CA LEU A 46 -8.48 -12.91 5.20
C LEU A 46 -8.69 -12.52 3.73
N ILE A 47 -8.00 -11.48 3.26
CA ILE A 47 -8.05 -11.04 1.86
C ILE A 47 -7.53 -12.15 0.93
N CYS A 48 -6.38 -12.75 1.22
CA CYS A 48 -5.85 -13.82 0.38
C CYS A 48 -6.77 -15.05 0.33
N LYS A 49 -7.48 -15.36 1.43
CA LYS A 49 -8.35 -16.53 1.52
C LYS A 49 -9.72 -16.32 0.89
N PHE A 50 -10.29 -15.14 1.06
CA PHE A 50 -11.69 -14.85 0.71
C PHE A 50 -11.84 -13.81 -0.40
N ASN A 51 -10.75 -13.18 -0.82
CA ASN A 51 -10.68 -12.22 -1.91
C ASN A 51 -11.71 -11.09 -1.74
N THR A 52 -12.51 -10.78 -2.76
CA THR A 52 -13.48 -9.67 -2.71
C THR A 52 -14.59 -9.85 -1.67
N LEU A 53 -14.79 -11.06 -1.11
CA LEU A 53 -15.83 -11.29 -0.10
C LEU A 53 -15.57 -10.56 1.22
N VAL A 54 -14.33 -10.13 1.48
CA VAL A 54 -14.02 -9.34 2.69
C VAL A 54 -14.17 -7.84 2.49
N HIS A 55 -14.66 -7.40 1.33
CA HIS A 55 -14.80 -5.98 1.00
C HIS A 55 -15.58 -5.20 2.06
N ASP A 56 -16.78 -5.64 2.41
CA ASP A 56 -17.63 -4.94 3.39
C ASP A 56 -16.96 -4.86 4.77
N ILE A 57 -16.30 -5.93 5.20
CA ILE A 57 -15.56 -5.96 6.47
C ILE A 57 -14.41 -4.95 6.42
N LEU A 58 -13.66 -4.95 5.32
CA LEU A 58 -12.51 -4.08 5.11
C LEU A 58 -12.93 -2.60 5.05
N ASP A 59 -14.05 -2.29 4.38
CA ASP A 59 -14.59 -0.93 4.30
C ASP A 59 -14.98 -0.36 5.69
N GLU A 60 -15.49 -1.21 6.59
CA GLU A 60 -15.79 -0.81 7.96
C GLU A 60 -14.54 -0.58 8.81
N VAL A 61 -13.53 -1.46 8.72
CA VAL A 61 -12.36 -1.40 9.62
C VAL A 61 -11.23 -0.48 9.12
N PHE A 62 -11.13 -0.25 7.81
CA PHE A 62 -10.03 0.50 7.20
C PHE A 62 -9.83 1.91 7.77
N PRO A 63 -10.88 2.74 7.99
CA PRO A 63 -10.70 4.08 8.55
C PRO A 63 -10.02 4.10 9.91
N ALA A 64 -10.35 3.14 10.79
CA ALA A 64 -9.74 3.02 12.11
C ALA A 64 -8.27 2.59 12.03
N ILE A 65 -7.96 1.67 11.12
CA ILE A 65 -6.58 1.24 10.83
C ILE A 65 -5.75 2.42 10.33
N ALA A 66 -6.22 3.10 9.28
CA ALA A 66 -5.51 4.21 8.66
C ALA A 66 -5.28 5.35 9.66
N GLY A 67 -6.32 5.73 10.42
CA GLY A 67 -6.22 6.76 11.45
C GLY A 67 -5.15 6.46 12.51
N ARG A 68 -5.07 5.22 12.98
CA ARG A 68 -4.02 4.82 13.93
C ARG A 68 -2.63 4.79 13.32
N ILE A 69 -2.50 4.16 12.16
CA ILE A 69 -1.20 3.97 11.53
C ILE A 69 -0.55 5.32 11.17
N PHE A 70 -1.32 6.27 10.63
CA PHE A 70 -0.80 7.60 10.31
C PHE A 70 -0.49 8.47 11.54
N ASN A 71 -0.95 8.08 12.74
CA ASN A 71 -0.55 8.70 14.00
C ASN A 71 0.71 8.06 14.61
N ILE A 72 1.00 6.79 14.29
CA ILE A 72 2.12 6.02 14.84
C ILE A 72 3.37 6.14 13.95
N ILE A 73 3.20 5.99 12.64
CA ILE A 73 4.32 5.96 11.70
C ILE A 73 4.80 7.41 11.45
N PRO A 74 6.10 7.70 11.63
CA PRO A 74 6.64 9.02 11.36
C PRO A 74 6.50 9.36 9.87
N ARG A 75 6.20 10.62 9.58
CA ARG A 75 6.14 11.12 8.19
C ARG A 75 7.53 11.26 7.57
N ASP A 76 8.55 11.44 8.41
CA ASP A 76 9.94 11.59 8.01
C ASP A 76 10.71 10.25 8.11
N ALA A 77 11.96 10.26 7.64
CA ALA A 77 12.83 9.10 7.76
C ALA A 77 13.03 8.68 9.23
N PHE A 78 13.06 7.36 9.48
CA PHE A 78 13.39 6.84 10.80
C PHE A 78 14.74 7.38 11.28
N PRO A 79 14.90 7.63 12.59
CA PRO A 79 16.17 8.08 13.15
C PRO A 79 17.27 7.07 12.81
N SER A 80 18.41 7.56 12.34
CA SER A 80 19.58 6.75 12.03
C SER A 80 20.81 7.29 12.76
N GLY A 81 21.35 6.51 13.71
CA GLY A 81 22.54 6.86 14.47
C GLY A 81 22.81 5.93 15.67
N PRO A 82 23.87 6.15 16.45
CA PRO A 82 24.11 5.41 17.68
C PRO A 82 22.94 5.59 18.66
N GLY A 83 22.38 4.48 19.15
CA GLY A 83 21.24 4.51 20.10
C GLY A 83 19.85 4.62 19.47
N THR A 84 19.73 4.63 18.12
CA THR A 84 18.42 4.67 17.43
C THR A 84 17.83 3.30 17.10
N ASN A 85 18.44 2.22 17.57
CA ASN A 85 17.98 0.84 17.35
C ASN A 85 17.25 0.32 18.60
N THR A 86 16.25 1.07 19.07
CA THR A 86 15.42 0.61 20.18
C THR A 86 14.36 -0.37 19.69
N GLU A 87 13.81 -1.18 20.60
CA GLU A 87 12.78 -2.16 20.24
C GLU A 87 11.51 -1.46 19.72
N GLU A 88 11.16 -0.30 20.28
CA GLU A 88 10.01 0.49 19.84
C GLU A 88 10.18 0.96 18.39
N ILE A 89 11.38 1.41 17.99
CA ILE A 89 11.68 1.81 16.61
C ILE A 89 11.57 0.60 15.68
N ARG A 90 12.05 -0.57 16.12
CA ARG A 90 11.96 -1.82 15.35
C ARG A 90 10.51 -2.23 15.11
N GLU A 91 9.65 -2.12 16.12
CA GLU A 91 8.23 -2.44 16.02
C GLU A 91 7.49 -1.49 15.06
N VAL A 92 7.79 -0.19 15.08
CA VAL A 92 7.19 0.78 14.14
C VAL A 92 7.68 0.54 12.71
N GLN A 93 8.94 0.16 12.51
CA GLN A 93 9.46 -0.23 11.19
C GLN A 93 8.78 -1.51 10.67
N GLU A 94 8.54 -2.49 11.54
CA GLU A 94 7.82 -3.72 11.22
C GLU A 94 6.36 -3.43 10.85
N LEU A 95 5.69 -2.55 11.61
CA LEU A 95 4.35 -2.07 11.28
C LEU A 95 4.32 -1.38 9.91
N GLN A 96 5.31 -0.53 9.60
CA GLN A 96 5.39 0.14 8.30
C GLN A 96 5.54 -0.85 7.14
N ARG A 97 6.44 -1.85 7.26
CA ARG A 97 6.57 -2.91 6.24
C ARG A 97 5.27 -3.69 6.06
N THR A 98 4.59 -3.97 7.17
CA THR A 98 3.31 -4.68 7.15
C THR A 98 2.19 -3.84 6.52
N LEU A 99 2.18 -2.52 6.74
CA LEU A 99 1.29 -1.58 6.05
C LEU A 99 1.47 -1.64 4.53
N TYR A 100 2.72 -1.58 4.02
CA TYR A 100 2.94 -1.66 2.58
C TYR A 100 2.45 -2.99 2.00
N THR A 101 2.67 -4.08 2.73
CA THR A 101 2.15 -5.40 2.35
C THR A 101 0.62 -5.39 2.33
N PHE A 102 -0.03 -4.78 3.32
CA PHE A 102 -1.47 -4.65 3.40
C PHE A 102 -2.07 -3.83 2.25
N LEU A 103 -1.51 -2.66 1.96
CA LEU A 103 -1.92 -1.83 0.81
C LEU A 103 -1.73 -2.59 -0.51
N HIS A 104 -0.63 -3.33 -0.64
CA HIS A 104 -0.36 -4.18 -1.80
C HIS A 104 -1.38 -5.31 -1.96
N VAL A 105 -1.73 -6.00 -0.88
CA VAL A 105 -2.73 -7.07 -0.87
C VAL A 105 -4.11 -6.51 -1.26
N ILE A 106 -4.53 -5.37 -0.71
CA ILE A 106 -5.78 -4.69 -1.11
C ILE A 106 -5.79 -4.39 -2.62
N ALA A 107 -4.73 -3.75 -3.12
CA ALA A 107 -4.65 -3.34 -4.52
C ALA A 107 -4.59 -4.53 -5.51
N THR A 108 -4.01 -5.66 -5.10
CA THR A 108 -3.86 -6.85 -5.95
C THR A 108 -5.06 -7.79 -5.93
N HIS A 109 -5.96 -7.65 -4.96
CA HIS A 109 -7.19 -8.43 -4.82
C HIS A 109 -8.45 -7.65 -5.22
N ASP A 110 -8.31 -6.63 -6.08
CA ASP A 110 -9.42 -5.82 -6.59
C ASP A 110 -10.27 -5.14 -5.50
N LEU A 111 -9.65 -4.81 -4.35
CA LEU A 111 -10.28 -4.17 -3.20
C LEU A 111 -9.96 -2.67 -3.09
N SER A 112 -9.37 -2.06 -4.12
CA SER A 112 -8.92 -0.66 -4.08
C SER A 112 -10.07 0.34 -3.84
N SER A 113 -11.31 -0.05 -4.12
CA SER A 113 -12.52 0.75 -3.88
C SER A 113 -12.72 1.12 -2.40
N VAL A 114 -12.14 0.35 -1.47
CA VAL A 114 -12.11 0.69 -0.04
C VAL A 114 -11.42 2.03 0.20
N PHE A 115 -10.37 2.37 -0.57
CA PHE A 115 -9.70 3.67 -0.44
C PHE A 115 -10.58 4.84 -0.88
N LEU A 116 -11.59 4.56 -1.71
CA LEU A 116 -12.47 5.56 -2.32
C LEU A 116 -13.78 5.74 -1.55
N SER A 117 -14.03 4.90 -0.53
CA SER A 117 -15.27 4.96 0.21
C SER A 117 -15.40 6.26 1.01
N PRO A 118 -16.62 6.77 1.25
CA PRO A 118 -16.82 8.02 1.96
C PRO A 118 -16.15 8.06 3.35
N LYS A 119 -16.03 6.91 4.01
CA LYS A 119 -15.41 6.75 5.34
C LYS A 119 -13.89 6.85 5.30
N SER A 120 -13.29 6.49 4.15
CA SER A 120 -11.84 6.29 4.00
C SER A 120 -11.17 7.37 3.14
N ARG A 121 -11.95 8.13 2.36
CA ARG A 121 -11.44 9.12 1.39
C ARG A 121 -10.47 10.15 1.99
N GLY A 122 -10.63 10.49 3.27
CA GLY A 122 -9.70 11.39 3.97
C GLY A 122 -8.28 10.87 4.13
N TYR A 123 -8.06 9.56 3.95
CA TYR A 123 -6.74 8.93 4.02
C TYR A 123 -6.08 8.70 2.66
N LEU A 124 -6.80 8.95 1.56
CA LEU A 124 -6.28 8.70 0.21
C LEU A 124 -5.01 9.52 -0.07
N ASP A 125 -5.03 10.83 0.17
CA ASP A 125 -3.87 11.69 -0.07
C ASP A 125 -2.65 11.28 0.78
N PRO A 126 -2.77 11.06 2.10
CA PRO A 126 -1.67 10.49 2.90
C PRO A 126 -1.10 9.18 2.37
N ILE A 127 -1.97 8.25 1.92
CA ILE A 127 -1.54 6.97 1.33
C ILE A 127 -0.75 7.21 0.05
N MET A 128 -1.26 8.06 -0.84
CA MET A 128 -0.62 8.36 -2.13
C MET A 128 0.76 9.00 -1.93
N GLN A 129 0.87 9.95 -0.99
CA GLN A 129 2.16 10.58 -0.65
C GLN A 129 3.14 9.57 -0.04
N LEU A 130 2.67 8.71 0.87
CA LEU A 130 3.48 7.66 1.49
C LEU A 130 4.04 6.68 0.43
N LEU A 131 3.19 6.21 -0.49
CA LEU A 131 3.58 5.30 -1.56
C LEU A 131 4.57 5.96 -2.52
N LEU A 132 4.33 7.22 -2.91
CA LEU A 132 5.22 7.97 -3.79
C LEU A 132 6.59 8.14 -3.16
N TYR A 133 6.65 8.69 -1.93
CA TYR A 133 7.91 8.89 -1.22
C TYR A 133 8.68 7.58 -1.09
N THR A 134 8.00 6.49 -0.72
CA THR A 134 8.63 5.18 -0.53
C THR A 134 9.15 4.62 -1.84
N SER A 135 8.38 4.70 -2.93
CA SER A 135 8.81 4.24 -4.27
C SER A 135 10.08 4.92 -4.76
N CYS A 136 10.29 6.19 -4.41
CA CYS A 136 11.43 6.99 -4.85
C CYS A 136 12.66 6.83 -3.94
N ASN A 137 12.47 6.86 -2.62
CA ASN A 137 13.54 7.19 -1.67
C ASN A 137 13.87 6.08 -0.67
N HIS A 138 13.09 4.99 -0.63
CA HIS A 138 13.28 3.98 0.42
C HIS A 138 14.57 3.16 0.20
N LYS A 139 15.34 2.93 1.26
CA LYS A 139 16.63 2.19 1.19
C LYS A 139 16.47 0.73 0.79
N ASP A 140 15.35 0.12 1.17
CA ASP A 140 14.98 -1.24 0.79
C ASP A 140 14.28 -1.24 -0.57
N TYR A 141 14.96 -1.77 -1.60
CA TYR A 141 14.45 -1.88 -2.97
C TYR A 141 13.21 -2.76 -3.08
N LEU A 142 13.00 -3.72 -2.19
CA LEU A 142 11.78 -4.54 -2.20
C LEU A 142 10.55 -3.73 -1.78
N MET A 143 10.72 -2.77 -0.86
CA MET A 143 9.64 -1.85 -0.47
C MET A 143 9.31 -0.87 -1.60
N ARG A 144 10.35 -0.36 -2.28
CA ARG A 144 10.18 0.46 -3.50
C ARG A 144 9.37 -0.29 -4.54
N LYS A 145 9.78 -1.54 -4.81
CA LYS A 145 9.13 -2.44 -5.77
C LYS A 145 7.65 -2.65 -5.44
N ALA A 146 7.33 -2.96 -4.18
CA ALA A 146 5.94 -3.16 -3.74
C ALA A 146 5.08 -1.90 -3.98
N CYS A 147 5.62 -0.71 -3.71
CA CYS A 147 4.92 0.57 -3.97
C CYS A 147 4.67 0.80 -5.46
N VAL A 148 5.66 0.51 -6.32
CA VAL A 148 5.50 0.58 -7.78
C VAL A 148 4.41 -0.39 -8.26
N GLN A 149 4.38 -1.61 -7.71
CA GLN A 149 3.34 -2.59 -8.05
C GLN A 149 1.94 -2.15 -7.58
N ILE A 150 1.84 -1.48 -6.43
CA ILE A 150 0.58 -0.86 -5.99
C ILE A 150 0.13 0.17 -7.03
N PHE A 151 0.98 1.11 -7.42
CA PHE A 151 0.63 2.12 -8.43
C PHE A 151 0.22 1.49 -9.76
N ILE A 152 0.91 0.46 -10.25
CA ILE A 152 0.51 -0.29 -11.45
C ILE A 152 -0.92 -0.82 -11.33
N ARG A 153 -1.30 -1.36 -10.17
CA ARG A 153 -2.66 -1.88 -9.93
C ARG A 153 -3.68 -0.75 -9.85
N LEU A 154 -3.37 0.34 -9.15
CA LEU A 154 -4.25 1.50 -9.05
C LEU A 154 -4.48 2.15 -10.42
N ILE A 155 -3.45 2.33 -11.25
CA ILE A 155 -3.59 2.82 -12.62
C ILE A 155 -4.53 1.91 -13.43
N LYS A 156 -4.36 0.59 -13.33
CA LYS A 156 -5.21 -0.35 -14.08
C LYS A 156 -6.68 -0.27 -13.69
N ASP A 157 -6.95 -0.07 -12.41
CA ASP A 157 -8.31 -0.06 -11.84
C ASP A 157 -8.99 1.32 -11.93
N TRP A 158 -8.26 2.40 -11.67
CA TRP A 158 -8.82 3.75 -11.60
C TRP A 158 -8.81 4.47 -12.94
N CYS A 159 -7.98 4.03 -13.88
CA CYS A 159 -7.90 4.59 -15.22
C CYS A 159 -8.31 3.52 -16.23
N ALA A 160 -9.62 3.47 -16.53
CA ALA A 160 -10.17 2.42 -17.37
C ALA A 160 -9.64 2.49 -18.82
N ARG A 161 -9.47 3.70 -19.38
CA ARG A 161 -8.94 4.04 -20.73
C ARG A 161 -8.70 5.55 -20.85
N PRO A 162 -7.94 6.03 -21.87
CA PRO A 162 -7.62 7.46 -22.06
C PRO A 162 -8.82 8.38 -22.36
N PHE A 163 -10.04 7.82 -22.46
CA PHE A 163 -11.27 8.55 -22.80
C PHE A 163 -12.43 8.27 -21.84
N VAL A 164 -12.18 7.55 -20.74
CA VAL A 164 -13.17 7.27 -19.70
C VAL A 164 -12.78 8.07 -18.46
N GLU A 165 -13.77 8.66 -17.81
CA GLU A 165 -13.59 9.42 -16.57
C GLU A 165 -12.83 8.57 -15.54
N GLU A 166 -11.74 9.13 -15.01
CA GLU A 166 -10.96 8.47 -13.97
C GLU A 166 -11.79 8.33 -12.69
N LYS A 167 -11.63 7.22 -11.97
CA LYS A 167 -12.36 6.99 -10.71
C LYS A 167 -11.97 7.99 -9.62
N VAL A 168 -10.77 8.56 -9.73
CA VAL A 168 -10.18 9.47 -8.76
C VAL A 168 -9.73 10.73 -9.51
N PRO A 169 -10.43 11.87 -9.33
CA PRO A 169 -10.06 13.12 -10.00
C PRO A 169 -8.62 13.56 -9.67
N GLY A 170 -7.85 13.89 -10.70
CA GLY A 170 -6.45 14.32 -10.61
C GLY A 170 -5.44 13.17 -10.48
N PHE A 171 -5.87 11.91 -10.46
CA PHE A 171 -4.96 10.78 -10.29
C PHE A 171 -4.03 10.61 -11.50
N GLN A 172 -4.54 10.75 -12.72
CA GLN A 172 -3.70 10.70 -13.93
C GLN A 172 -2.62 11.79 -13.90
N SER A 173 -2.99 13.04 -13.59
CA SER A 173 -2.03 14.15 -13.47
C SER A 173 -0.96 13.87 -12.41
N PHE A 174 -1.37 13.37 -11.23
CA PHE A 174 -0.42 12.96 -10.19
C PHE A 174 0.56 11.88 -10.68
N MET A 175 0.07 10.86 -11.40
CA MET A 175 0.94 9.79 -11.91
C MET A 175 1.95 10.30 -12.94
N ILE A 176 1.54 11.23 -13.81
CA ILE A 176 2.40 11.82 -14.83
C ILE A 176 3.40 12.80 -14.20
N GLU A 177 2.91 13.79 -13.47
CA GLU A 177 3.72 14.92 -13.00
C GLU A 177 4.61 14.55 -11.80
N ALA A 178 4.13 13.68 -10.91
CA ALA A 178 4.84 13.32 -9.69
C ALA A 178 5.48 11.94 -9.78
N PHE A 179 4.72 10.88 -10.05
CA PHE A 179 5.26 9.51 -10.01
C PHE A 179 6.24 9.24 -11.15
N ALA A 180 5.90 9.59 -12.40
CA ALA A 180 6.78 9.33 -13.53
C ALA A 180 8.09 10.11 -13.40
N MET A 181 8.04 11.41 -13.08
CA MET A 181 9.24 12.22 -12.90
C MET A 181 10.11 11.76 -11.73
N ASN A 182 9.53 11.59 -10.54
CA ASN A 182 10.32 11.29 -9.34
C ASN A 182 10.74 9.82 -9.28
N CYS A 183 9.81 8.89 -9.46
CA CYS A 183 10.11 7.46 -9.35
C CYS A 183 10.71 6.91 -10.65
N CYS A 184 10.08 7.15 -11.79
CA CYS A 184 10.48 6.48 -13.02
C CYS A 184 11.74 7.07 -13.67
N PHE A 185 12.06 8.33 -13.39
CA PHE A 185 13.22 9.03 -13.93
C PHE A 185 14.27 9.37 -12.86
N TYR A 186 14.00 10.31 -11.97
CA TYR A 186 15.03 10.80 -11.02
C TYR A 186 15.58 9.71 -10.11
N SER A 187 14.72 8.82 -9.58
CA SER A 187 15.16 7.78 -8.65
C SER A 187 16.01 6.67 -9.29
N VAL A 188 15.98 6.55 -10.62
CA VAL A 188 16.82 5.61 -11.41
C VAL A 188 18.15 6.26 -11.78
N LEU A 189 18.19 7.59 -11.90
CA LEU A 189 19.41 8.35 -12.15
C LEU A 189 20.25 8.60 -10.90
N ASP A 190 19.71 8.29 -9.72
CA ASP A 190 20.44 8.44 -8.46
C ASP A 190 21.66 7.50 -8.42
N LYS A 191 22.77 7.98 -7.85
CA LYS A 191 24.02 7.23 -7.79
C LYS A 191 23.92 5.93 -6.99
N SER A 192 22.93 5.81 -6.09
CA SER A 192 22.67 4.58 -5.34
C SER A 192 22.04 3.46 -6.18
N PHE A 193 21.48 3.78 -7.35
CA PHE A 193 20.78 2.84 -8.22
C PHE A 193 21.77 2.03 -9.07
N GLU A 194 22.30 0.95 -8.51
CA GLU A 194 23.31 0.10 -9.16
C GLU A 194 22.68 -1.00 -10.04
N PHE A 195 22.83 -0.92 -11.36
CA PHE A 195 22.32 -1.91 -12.31
C PHE A 195 22.99 -3.31 -12.23
N GLY A 196 24.07 -3.43 -11.46
CA GLY A 196 24.68 -4.74 -11.15
C GLY A 196 23.96 -5.52 -10.06
N ASP A 197 23.14 -4.85 -9.24
CA ASP A 197 22.41 -5.49 -8.14
C ASP A 197 21.08 -6.09 -8.63
N ALA A 198 20.79 -7.31 -8.17
CA ALA A 198 19.60 -8.05 -8.59
C ALA A 198 18.30 -7.38 -8.11
N ASN A 199 18.28 -6.77 -6.93
CA ASN A 199 17.07 -6.11 -6.42
C ASN A 199 16.78 -4.84 -7.21
N THR A 200 17.82 -4.09 -7.56
CA THR A 200 17.74 -2.91 -8.42
C THR A 200 17.22 -3.25 -9.82
N LEU A 201 17.69 -4.36 -10.42
CA LEU A 201 17.18 -4.83 -11.72
C LEU A 201 15.71 -5.24 -11.65
N VAL A 202 15.29 -5.94 -10.59
CA VAL A 202 13.89 -6.32 -10.40
C VAL A 202 13.01 -5.08 -10.23
N LEU A 203 13.45 -4.09 -9.46
CA LEU A 203 12.74 -2.81 -9.33
C LEU A 203 12.64 -2.08 -10.67
N PHE A 204 13.74 -2.01 -11.42
CA PHE A 204 13.75 -1.38 -12.74
C PHE A 204 12.74 -2.03 -13.69
N GLY A 205 12.60 -3.37 -13.66
CA GLY A 205 11.58 -4.09 -14.42
C GLY A 205 10.16 -3.64 -14.08
N GLU A 206 9.83 -3.43 -12.80
CA GLU A 206 8.53 -2.90 -12.38
C GLU A 206 8.35 -1.43 -12.79
N ILE A 207 9.40 -0.61 -12.74
CA ILE A 207 9.35 0.79 -13.20
C ILE A 207 9.02 0.86 -14.70
N VAL A 208 9.68 0.04 -15.52
CA VAL A 208 9.40 -0.04 -16.96
C VAL A 208 7.97 -0.54 -17.20
N LEU A 209 7.50 -1.51 -16.42
CA LEU A 209 6.12 -1.98 -16.49
C LEU A 209 5.12 -0.86 -16.12
N ALA A 210 5.43 -0.04 -15.12
CA ALA A 210 4.62 1.11 -14.75
C ALA A 210 4.53 2.13 -15.89
N GLN A 211 5.65 2.49 -16.51
CA GLN A 211 5.67 3.38 -17.68
C GLN A 211 4.85 2.83 -18.84
N LYS A 212 4.97 1.52 -19.13
CA LYS A 212 4.14 0.85 -20.14
C LYS A 212 2.66 0.97 -19.83
N VAL A 213 2.26 0.69 -18.59
CA VAL A 213 0.85 0.77 -18.16
C VAL A 213 0.33 2.21 -18.21
N MET A 214 1.15 3.20 -17.81
CA MET A 214 0.80 4.62 -17.95
C MET A 214 0.58 4.99 -19.41
N TYR A 215 1.46 4.58 -20.32
CA TYR A 215 1.27 4.81 -21.75
C TYR A 215 -0.02 4.13 -22.29
N GLU A 216 -0.27 2.87 -21.92
CA GLU A 216 -1.48 2.15 -22.34
C GLU A 216 -2.78 2.80 -21.82
N LYS A 217 -2.74 3.43 -20.65
CA LYS A 217 -3.94 4.00 -20.00
C LYS A 217 -4.13 5.50 -20.27
N PHE A 218 -3.05 6.27 -20.38
CA PHE A 218 -3.07 7.73 -20.51
C PHE A 218 -2.82 8.18 -21.96
N GLY A 219 -2.27 7.30 -22.81
CA GLY A 219 -2.00 7.60 -24.21
C GLY A 219 -0.94 8.70 -24.38
N ASN A 220 -1.19 9.62 -25.32
CA ASN A 220 -0.24 10.66 -25.69
C ASN A 220 0.01 11.68 -24.57
N ASP A 221 -0.93 11.84 -23.63
CA ASP A 221 -0.75 12.75 -22.50
C ASP A 221 0.46 12.35 -21.66
N PHE A 222 0.72 11.05 -21.51
CA PHE A 222 1.93 10.58 -20.84
C PHE A 222 3.21 10.98 -21.60
N LEU A 223 3.23 10.84 -22.93
CA LEU A 223 4.41 11.12 -23.76
C LEU A 223 4.74 12.62 -23.85
N VAL A 224 3.75 13.49 -23.74
CA VAL A 224 3.98 14.95 -23.81
C VAL A 224 4.65 15.47 -22.53
N HIS A 225 4.44 14.79 -21.41
CA HIS A 225 4.86 15.26 -20.09
C HIS A 225 6.03 14.48 -19.47
N PHE A 226 6.40 13.33 -20.03
CA PHE A 226 7.53 12.50 -19.59
C PHE A 226 8.76 12.70 -20.49
#